data_AF-G0N0D3-F1
#
_entry.id   AF-G0N0D3-F1
#
_cell.length_a   1.000
_cell.length_b   1.000
_cell.length_c   1.000
_cell.angle_alpha   90.00
_cell.angle_beta   90.00
_cell.angle_gamma   90.00
#
_symmetry.space_group_name_H-M   'P 1'
#
loop_
_entity.id
_entity.type
_entity.pdbx_description
1 polymer ?
#
loop_
_entity_poly.entity_id
_entity_poly.type
_entity_poly.pdbx_seq_one_letter_code
_entity_poly.pdbx_strand_id
1 'polypeptide(L)'
;MILRNFLPIEKLTIIAENFRNSKILPSILMQNHATLKIWDNDLSPIITLNDLLLNNSKAITVENFHQPQKQLNKFIKLWQRGSNPYLEYLRIDYLNGEEHDKEIVMKGIKHETNLRTRVRHFKPAGSNSWIPVCGGMDVYRMDGVKATIQFFNGEVVEMFIWFDN
;
A
#
# COMPACT_ATOMS: atom_id res chain seq x y z
N MET A 1 19.02 22.47 -15.22
CA MET A 1 17.84 21.89 -14.56
C MET A 1 18.12 21.88 -13.06
N ILE A 2 17.49 22.79 -12.31
CA ILE A 2 17.78 22.99 -10.89
C ILE A 2 17.05 21.90 -10.10
N LEU A 3 17.78 20.89 -9.63
CA LEU A 3 17.32 20.04 -8.53
C LEU A 3 17.17 20.97 -7.31
N ARG A 4 15.93 21.29 -6.94
CA ARG A 4 15.66 21.83 -5.61
C ARG A 4 15.95 20.70 -4.63
N ASN A 5 17.08 20.81 -3.93
CA ASN A 5 17.44 19.98 -2.80
C ASN A 5 16.41 20.22 -1.68
N PHE A 6 15.28 19.54 -1.76
CA PHE A 6 14.50 19.24 -0.57
C PHE A 6 15.24 18.12 0.16
N LEU A 7 15.50 18.31 1.45
CA LEU A 7 15.98 17.23 2.32
C LEU A 7 15.08 16.00 2.06
N PRO A 8 15.64 14.79 1.92
CA PRO A 8 14.81 13.59 1.74
C PRO A 8 13.89 13.49 2.96
N ILE A 9 12.61 13.80 2.75
CA ILE A 9 11.60 13.67 3.78
C ILE A 9 11.44 12.16 3.97
N GLU A 10 12.02 11.64 5.04
CA GLU A 10 12.00 10.21 5.33
C GLU A 10 10.56 9.74 5.56
N LYS A 11 9.76 10.55 6.26
CA LYS A 11 8.36 10.25 6.60
C LYS A 11 7.46 11.42 6.23
N LEU A 12 6.50 11.18 5.35
CA LEU A 12 5.47 12.14 4.99
C LEU A 12 4.12 11.69 5.57
N THR A 13 3.52 12.53 6.40
CA THR A 13 2.14 12.33 6.87
C THR A 13 1.24 13.38 6.24
N ILE A 14 0.20 12.93 5.54
CA ILE A 14 -0.83 13.77 4.95
C ILE A 14 -2.09 13.60 5.78
N ILE A 15 -2.56 14.69 6.38
CA ILE A 15 -3.85 14.73 7.08
C ILE A 15 -4.85 15.33 6.11
N ALA A 16 -5.81 14.52 5.70
CA ALA A 16 -6.89 14.85 4.77
C ALA A 16 -7.59 16.18 5.05
N GLU A 17 -7.87 16.46 6.32
CA GLU A 17 -8.56 17.67 6.77
C GLU A 17 -7.85 18.96 6.29
N ASN A 18 -6.53 18.91 6.11
CA ASN A 18 -5.74 20.05 5.62
C ASN A 18 -5.97 20.35 4.14
N PHE A 19 -6.61 19.43 3.41
CA PHE A 19 -6.89 19.50 1.99
C PHE A 19 -8.39 19.58 1.69
N ARG A 20 -9.24 19.96 2.67
CA ARG A 20 -10.69 20.14 2.45
C ARG A 20 -10.94 20.96 1.17
N ASN A 21 -11.56 20.33 0.17
CA ASN A 21 -11.87 20.84 -1.18
C ASN A 21 -10.72 20.89 -2.20
N SER A 22 -9.53 20.36 -1.90
CA SER A 22 -8.38 20.32 -2.81
C SER A 22 -7.78 18.92 -2.88
N LYS A 23 -7.30 18.52 -4.07
CA LYS A 23 -6.55 17.27 -4.21
C LYS A 23 -5.13 17.44 -3.69
N ILE A 24 -4.53 16.37 -3.19
CA ILE A 24 -3.09 16.34 -2.91
C ILE A 24 -2.37 16.65 -4.23
N LEU A 25 -1.41 17.57 -4.19
CA LEU A 25 -0.67 17.96 -5.38
C LEU A 25 0.20 16.77 -5.85
N PRO A 26 0.15 16.36 -7.14
CA PRO A 26 0.92 15.22 -7.63
C PRO A 26 2.43 15.33 -7.37
N SER A 27 2.96 16.55 -7.36
CA SER A 27 4.37 16.83 -7.07
C SER A 27 4.80 16.48 -5.64
N ILE A 28 3.85 16.39 -4.69
CA ILE A 28 4.11 15.90 -3.33
C ILE A 28 4.16 14.38 -3.34
N LEU A 29 3.22 13.73 -4.05
CA LEU A 29 3.15 12.26 -4.12
C LEU A 29 4.30 11.63 -4.88
N MET A 30 4.84 12.31 -5.90
CA MET A 30 5.96 11.84 -6.72
C MET A 30 7.33 11.89 -6.01
N GLN A 31 7.42 12.50 -4.83
CA GLN A 31 8.66 12.53 -4.08
C GLN A 31 8.96 11.16 -3.46
N ASN A 32 10.25 10.81 -3.40
CA ASN A 32 10.70 9.57 -2.77
C ASN A 32 10.68 9.76 -1.25
N HIS A 33 9.83 9.00 -0.56
CA HIS A 33 9.78 8.93 0.89
C HIS A 33 10.09 7.51 1.37
N ALA A 34 10.66 7.36 2.56
CA ALA A 34 10.73 6.02 3.16
C ALA A 34 9.33 5.55 3.56
N THR A 35 8.51 6.46 4.10
CA THR A 35 7.13 6.17 4.49
C THR A 35 6.18 7.30 4.09
N LEU A 36 5.04 6.95 3.50
CA LEU A 36 3.87 7.80 3.31
C LEU A 36 2.73 7.30 4.18
N LYS A 37 2.17 8.17 5.01
CA LYS A 37 0.94 7.92 5.76
C LYS A 37 -0.12 8.93 5.35
N ILE A 38 -1.32 8.45 5.03
CA ILE A 38 -2.46 9.29 4.71
C ILE A 38 -3.55 8.95 5.71
N TRP A 39 -3.92 9.94 6.51
CA TRP A 39 -4.99 9.84 7.50
C TRP A 39 -6.15 10.70 7.05
N ASP A 40 -7.32 10.09 6.93
CA ASP A 40 -8.58 10.77 6.62
C ASP A 40 -9.57 10.64 7.77
N ASN A 41 -10.14 11.75 8.24
CA ASN A 41 -11.22 11.78 9.23
C ASN A 41 -12.57 12.17 8.60
N ASP A 42 -12.58 12.56 7.32
CA ASP A 42 -13.75 13.02 6.59
C ASP A 42 -14.19 11.98 5.52
N LEU A 43 -15.44 12.11 5.04
CA LEU A 43 -16.08 11.17 4.12
C LEU A 43 -15.69 11.34 2.64
N SER A 44 -14.63 12.10 2.31
CA SER A 44 -14.30 12.47 0.93
C SER A 44 -13.02 11.80 0.44
N PRO A 45 -13.03 11.06 -0.70
CA PRO A 45 -11.86 10.38 -1.23
C PRO A 45 -10.76 11.38 -1.63
N ILE A 46 -9.72 11.49 -0.81
CA ILE A 46 -8.57 12.37 -1.08
C ILE A 46 -7.48 11.67 -1.88
N ILE A 47 -7.44 10.33 -1.85
CA ILE A 47 -6.50 9.54 -2.64
C ILE A 47 -7.19 8.54 -3.58
N THR A 48 -6.72 8.51 -4.82
CA THR A 48 -7.17 7.60 -5.87
C THR A 48 -6.14 6.49 -6.14
N LEU A 49 -6.52 5.51 -6.97
CA LEU A 49 -5.57 4.53 -7.49
C LEU A 49 -4.37 5.18 -8.20
N ASN A 50 -4.61 6.22 -9.00
CA ASN A 50 -3.55 6.88 -9.76
C ASN A 50 -2.55 7.55 -8.83
N ASP A 51 -3.03 8.12 -7.72
CA ASP A 51 -2.18 8.75 -6.72
C ASP A 51 -1.27 7.72 -6.02
N LEU A 52 -1.77 6.52 -5.74
CA LEU A 52 -0.95 5.40 -5.24
C LEU A 52 0.10 4.95 -6.27
N LEU A 53 -0.26 4.90 -7.56
CA LEU A 53 0.66 4.51 -8.63
C LEU A 53 1.74 5.57 -8.90
N LEU A 54 1.42 6.85 -8.71
CA LEU A 54 2.37 7.96 -8.81
C LEU A 54 3.34 8.00 -7.63
N ASN A 55 2.98 7.38 -6.51
CA ASN A 55 3.79 7.40 -5.31
C ASN A 55 4.98 6.42 -5.38
N ASN A 56 6.16 6.90 -5.00
CA ASN A 56 7.38 6.11 -5.03
C ASN A 56 7.94 5.80 -3.63
N SER A 57 7.08 5.78 -2.62
CA SER A 57 7.48 5.48 -1.24
C SER A 57 7.69 3.97 -1.06
N LYS A 58 8.57 3.62 -0.12
CA LYS A 58 8.81 2.22 0.25
C LYS A 58 7.68 1.65 1.11
N ALA A 59 7.11 2.45 2.00
CA ALA A 59 5.97 2.05 2.82
C ALA A 59 4.81 3.04 2.61
N ILE A 60 3.62 2.53 2.34
CA ILE A 60 2.40 3.34 2.17
C ILE A 60 1.34 2.83 3.14
N THR A 61 0.74 3.73 3.91
CA THR A 61 -0.43 3.46 4.74
C THR A 61 -1.51 4.46 4.40
N VAL A 62 -2.70 3.96 4.04
CA VAL A 62 -3.89 4.77 3.79
C VAL A 62 -4.97 4.32 4.74
N GLU A 63 -5.45 5.25 5.56
CA GLU A 63 -6.59 5.05 6.44
C GLU A 63 -7.87 5.57 5.76
N ASN A 64 -9.01 4.94 6.05
CA ASN A 64 -10.32 5.31 5.53
C ASN A 64 -10.34 5.45 4.00
N PHE A 65 -9.82 4.45 3.29
CA PHE A 65 -9.75 4.42 1.85
C PHE A 65 -11.13 4.25 1.22
N HIS A 66 -11.60 5.30 0.57
CA HIS A 66 -12.95 5.41 -0.01
C HIS A 66 -13.09 4.82 -1.42
N GLN A 67 -12.01 4.32 -2.03
CA GLN A 67 -12.09 3.78 -3.39
C GLN A 67 -12.64 2.35 -3.39
N PRO A 68 -13.34 1.90 -4.45
CA PRO A 68 -13.81 0.53 -4.54
C PRO A 68 -12.66 -0.50 -4.49
N GLN A 69 -12.85 -1.66 -3.87
CA GLN A 69 -11.87 -2.75 -3.80
C GLN A 69 -11.34 -3.22 -5.16
N LYS A 70 -12.14 -3.07 -6.23
CA LYS A 70 -11.70 -3.32 -7.61
C LYS A 70 -10.52 -2.45 -8.03
N GLN A 71 -10.34 -1.26 -7.42
CA GLN A 71 -9.19 -0.40 -7.65
C GLN A 71 -7.93 -1.00 -6.99
N LEU A 72 -8.03 -1.60 -5.80
CA LEU A 72 -6.92 -2.33 -5.20
C LEU A 72 -6.56 -3.59 -6.01
N ASN A 73 -7.53 -4.33 -6.54
CA ASN A 73 -7.26 -5.42 -7.50
C ASN A 73 -6.44 -4.93 -8.71
N LYS A 74 -6.81 -3.77 -9.28
CA LYS A 74 -6.05 -3.16 -10.38
C LYS A 74 -4.64 -2.75 -9.94
N PHE A 75 -4.50 -2.15 -8.76
CA PHE A 75 -3.19 -1.80 -8.19
C PHE A 75 -2.28 -3.03 -8.12
N ILE A 76 -2.75 -4.12 -7.51
CA ILE A 76 -1.94 -5.34 -7.36
C ILE A 76 -1.56 -5.89 -8.73
N LYS A 77 -2.48 -5.91 -9.71
CA LYS A 77 -2.17 -6.34 -11.08
C LYS A 77 -1.14 -5.46 -11.79
N LEU A 78 -1.15 -4.15 -11.55
CA LEU A 78 -0.15 -3.23 -12.08
C LEU A 78 1.20 -3.40 -11.38
N TRP A 79 1.19 -3.64 -10.07
CA TRP A 79 2.38 -3.99 -9.32
C TRP A 79 2.96 -5.31 -9.84
N GLN A 80 2.15 -6.32 -10.14
CA GLN A 80 2.60 -7.57 -10.74
C GLN A 80 3.28 -7.36 -12.11
N ARG A 81 3.00 -6.24 -12.78
CA ARG A 81 3.61 -5.82 -14.06
C ARG A 81 4.74 -4.80 -13.89
N GLY A 82 5.22 -4.56 -12.67
CA GLY A 82 6.39 -3.72 -12.41
C GLY A 82 6.11 -2.30 -11.92
N SER A 83 4.87 -1.92 -11.61
CA SER A 83 4.63 -0.62 -10.97
C SER A 83 5.19 -0.58 -9.55
N ASN A 84 5.51 0.63 -9.07
CA ASN A 84 6.02 0.90 -7.72
C ASN A 84 7.19 -0.04 -7.34
N PRO A 85 8.32 -0.02 -8.09
CA PRO A 85 9.38 -1.03 -7.95
C PRO A 85 10.01 -1.09 -6.55
N TYR A 86 10.00 0.03 -5.82
CA TYR A 86 10.58 0.18 -4.48
C TYR A 86 9.59 -0.07 -3.33
N LEU A 87 8.33 -0.41 -3.63
CA LEU A 87 7.33 -0.66 -2.60
C LEU A 87 7.70 -1.92 -1.80
N GLU A 88 7.87 -1.75 -0.50
CA GLU A 88 8.16 -2.78 0.49
C GLU A 88 6.90 -3.14 1.31
N TYR A 89 6.03 -2.16 1.58
CA TYR A 89 4.83 -2.37 2.40
C TYR A 89 3.66 -1.48 1.96
N LEU A 90 2.47 -2.06 1.90
CA LEU A 90 1.21 -1.36 1.68
C LEU A 90 0.18 -1.80 2.72
N ARG A 91 -0.45 -0.82 3.39
CA ARG A 91 -1.62 -1.02 4.25
C ARG A 91 -2.75 -0.11 3.77
N ILE A 92 -3.89 -0.71 3.51
CA ILE A 92 -5.13 0.00 3.19
C ILE A 92 -6.17 -0.40 4.23
N ASP A 93 -6.70 0.58 4.92
CA ASP A 93 -7.86 0.46 5.82
C ASP A 93 -9.06 1.10 5.12
N TYR A 94 -10.15 0.36 4.93
CA TYR A 94 -11.34 0.87 4.24
C TYR A 94 -12.43 1.28 5.22
N LEU A 95 -13.10 2.40 4.93
CA LEU A 95 -14.22 2.87 5.74
C LEU A 95 -15.50 2.07 5.40
N ASN A 96 -16.22 1.63 6.44
CA ASN A 96 -17.58 1.05 6.37
C ASN A 96 -17.74 -0.30 5.63
N GLY A 97 -17.09 -1.34 6.14
CA GLY A 97 -17.79 -2.60 6.46
C GLY A 97 -18.60 -3.34 5.40
N GLU A 98 -18.42 -3.12 4.09
CA GLU A 98 -18.77 -4.16 3.12
C GLU A 98 -17.71 -5.25 3.28
N GLU A 99 -18.12 -6.38 3.89
CA GLU A 99 -17.33 -7.57 4.15
C GLU A 99 -16.30 -7.76 3.04
N HIS A 100 -15.03 -7.46 3.34
CA HIS A 100 -14.06 -7.27 2.28
C HIS A 100 -13.92 -8.53 1.48
N ASP A 101 -14.43 -8.48 0.27
CA ASP A 101 -14.48 -9.66 -0.55
C ASP A 101 -13.07 -9.89 -1.07
N LYS A 102 -12.34 -10.70 -0.30
CA LYS A 102 -11.09 -11.31 -0.71
C LYS A 102 -11.20 -11.80 -2.15
N GLU A 103 -12.37 -12.29 -2.58
CA GLU A 103 -12.61 -12.72 -3.95
C GLU A 103 -12.58 -11.54 -4.94
N ILE A 104 -13.11 -10.36 -4.61
CA ILE A 104 -12.99 -9.14 -5.43
C ILE A 104 -11.54 -8.69 -5.54
N VAL A 105 -10.83 -8.56 -4.42
CA VAL A 105 -9.44 -8.08 -4.41
C VAL A 105 -8.51 -9.06 -5.11
N MET A 106 -8.70 -10.36 -4.91
CA MET A 106 -7.86 -11.41 -5.50
C MET A 106 -8.37 -11.93 -6.86
N LYS A 107 -9.45 -11.35 -7.41
CA LYS A 107 -10.06 -11.82 -8.66
C LYS A 107 -9.06 -11.84 -9.81
N GLY A 108 -8.81 -13.03 -10.35
CA GLY A 108 -7.88 -13.25 -11.47
C GLY A 108 -6.42 -12.98 -11.13
N ILE A 109 -6.04 -13.01 -9.85
CA ILE A 109 -4.65 -12.95 -9.39
C ILE A 109 -4.23 -14.37 -9.02
N LYS A 110 -3.20 -14.89 -9.70
CA LYS A 110 -2.58 -16.17 -9.34
C LYS A 110 -1.85 -16.00 -8.01
N HIS A 111 -2.13 -16.88 -7.06
CA HIS A 111 -1.57 -16.81 -5.71
C HIS A 111 -1.42 -18.20 -5.07
N GLU A 112 -0.55 -18.28 -4.07
CA GLU A 112 -0.34 -19.46 -3.23
C GLU A 112 -0.78 -19.15 -1.79
N THR A 113 -1.63 -19.99 -1.20
CA THR A 113 -2.09 -19.77 0.18
C THR A 113 -1.09 -20.38 1.17
N ASN A 114 -0.64 -19.59 2.14
CA ASN A 114 0.23 -20.05 3.22
C ASN A 114 -0.58 -20.49 4.44
N LEU A 115 -0.09 -21.54 5.10
CA LEU A 115 -0.61 -21.97 6.40
C LEU A 115 -0.37 -20.88 7.45
N ARG A 116 -1.35 -20.66 8.33
CA ARG A 116 -1.23 -19.71 9.45
C ARG A 116 -0.09 -20.06 10.42
N THR A 117 0.32 -21.33 10.48
CA THR A 117 1.44 -21.80 11.30
C THR A 117 2.81 -21.37 10.76
N ARG A 118 2.89 -20.95 9.49
CA ARG A 118 4.11 -20.43 8.89
C ARG A 118 4.23 -18.94 9.22
N VAL A 119 5.19 -18.62 10.09
CA VAL A 119 5.51 -17.25 10.51
C VAL A 119 6.76 -16.77 9.79
N ARG A 120 6.68 -15.62 9.13
CA ARG A 120 7.83 -14.89 8.56
C ARG A 120 7.95 -13.54 9.27
N HIS A 121 9.17 -13.06 9.48
CA HIS A 121 9.38 -11.74 10.10
C HIS A 121 9.68 -10.71 9.02
N PHE A 122 8.86 -9.67 8.97
CA PHE A 122 8.97 -8.58 8.00
C PHE A 122 9.43 -7.30 8.69
N LYS A 123 10.34 -6.53 8.07
CA LYS A 123 10.77 -5.23 8.59
C LYS A 123 10.41 -4.14 7.56
N PRO A 124 9.37 -3.33 7.80
CA PRO A 124 9.00 -2.25 6.88
C PRO A 124 10.06 -1.15 6.84
N ALA A 125 10.24 -0.52 5.68
CA ALA A 125 10.97 0.74 5.56
C ALA A 125 10.48 1.79 6.57
N GLY A 126 11.43 2.45 7.25
CA GLY A 126 11.14 3.49 8.25
C GLY A 126 10.64 2.98 9.61
N SER A 127 10.58 1.65 9.80
CA SER A 127 10.25 0.99 11.08
C SER A 127 11.48 0.29 11.68
N ASN A 128 11.60 0.38 13.01
CA ASN A 128 12.62 -0.35 13.78
C ASN A 128 12.12 -1.71 14.29
N SER A 129 10.83 -2.02 14.11
CA SER A 129 10.20 -3.22 14.65
C SER A 129 9.90 -4.24 13.56
N TRP A 130 10.18 -5.51 13.86
CA TRP A 130 9.76 -6.64 13.04
C TRP A 130 8.28 -6.93 13.26
N ILE A 131 7.59 -7.26 12.17
CA ILE A 131 6.18 -7.63 12.15
C ILE A 131 6.10 -9.13 11.82
N PRO A 132 5.46 -9.95 12.66
CA PRO A 132 5.19 -11.34 12.32
C PRO A 132 4.08 -11.42 11.27
N VAL A 133 4.39 -12.03 10.13
CA VAL A 133 3.47 -12.30 9.02
C VAL A 133 3.11 -13.79 9.05
N CYS A 134 1.89 -14.09 9.50
CA CYS A 134 1.37 -15.45 9.65
C CYS A 134 0.38 -15.83 8.53
N GLY A 135 0.71 -16.81 7.68
CA GLY A 135 -0.15 -17.21 6.56
C GLY A 135 -0.24 -16.16 5.45
N GLY A 136 -1.46 -15.94 4.91
CA GLY A 136 -1.70 -15.01 3.80
C GLY A 136 -1.59 -15.65 2.42
N MET A 137 -1.62 -14.82 1.38
CA MET A 137 -1.56 -15.24 -0.03
C MET A 137 -0.32 -14.67 -0.70
N ASP A 138 0.58 -15.55 -1.15
CA ASP A 138 1.77 -15.15 -1.88
C ASP A 138 1.43 -14.89 -3.35
N VAL A 139 1.81 -13.73 -3.85
CA VAL A 139 1.72 -13.29 -5.24
C VAL A 139 3.09 -12.89 -5.73
N TYR A 140 3.29 -12.92 -7.05
CA TYR A 140 4.58 -12.63 -7.66
C TYR A 140 4.47 -11.51 -8.67
N ARG A 141 5.47 -10.64 -8.67
CA ARG A 141 5.72 -9.65 -9.71
C ARG A 141 6.51 -10.28 -10.86
N MET A 142 6.44 -9.67 -12.03
CA MET A 142 7.07 -10.16 -13.25
C MET A 142 8.59 -10.37 -13.16
N ASP A 143 9.26 -9.68 -12.24
CA ASP A 143 10.68 -9.80 -11.93
C ASP A 143 10.99 -10.90 -10.90
N GLY A 144 9.99 -11.65 -10.47
CA GLY A 144 10.12 -12.71 -9.46
C GLY A 144 9.99 -12.24 -8.01
N VAL A 145 9.89 -10.93 -7.77
CA VAL A 145 9.69 -10.39 -6.42
C VAL A 145 8.36 -10.88 -5.86
N LYS A 146 8.41 -11.44 -4.65
CA LYS A 146 7.27 -12.03 -3.96
C LYS A 146 6.62 -11.01 -3.04
N ALA A 147 5.30 -11.04 -2.93
CA ALA A 147 4.57 -10.34 -1.90
C ALA A 147 3.56 -11.26 -1.20
N THR A 148 3.32 -11.05 0.09
CA THR A 148 2.25 -11.72 0.85
C THR A 148 1.14 -10.74 1.11
N ILE A 149 -0.10 -11.10 0.77
CA ILE A 149 -1.29 -10.31 1.03
C ILE A 149 -2.09 -10.95 2.18
N GLN A 150 -2.45 -10.14 3.18
CA GLN A 150 -3.28 -10.52 4.31
C GLN A 150 -4.52 -9.63 4.39
N PHE A 151 -5.62 -10.22 4.87
CA PHE A 151 -6.90 -9.57 5.07
C PHE A 151 -7.26 -9.71 6.55
N PHE A 152 -7.56 -8.61 7.22
CA PHE A 152 -7.90 -8.57 8.64
C PHE A 152 -9.26 -7.93 8.86
N ASN A 153 -10.08 -8.58 9.70
CA ASN A 153 -11.40 -8.14 10.14
C ASN A 153 -12.35 -7.69 9.03
N GLY A 154 -12.08 -8.09 7.78
CA GLY A 154 -12.84 -7.66 6.63
C GLY A 154 -12.82 -6.16 6.39
N GLU A 155 -11.74 -5.44 6.77
CA GLU A 155 -11.59 -3.98 6.61
C GLU A 155 -10.16 -3.57 6.20
N VAL A 156 -9.15 -4.33 6.67
CA VAL A 156 -7.75 -4.01 6.44
C VAL A 156 -7.13 -5.00 5.47
N VAL A 157 -6.47 -4.48 4.44
CA VAL A 157 -5.60 -5.25 3.54
C VAL A 157 -4.16 -4.82 3.73
N GLU A 158 -3.29 -5.79 3.99
CA GLU A 158 -1.85 -5.58 4.08
C GLU A 158 -1.14 -6.38 2.99
N MET A 159 -0.12 -5.77 2.39
CA MET A 159 0.75 -6.39 1.39
C MET A 159 2.21 -6.16 1.79
N PHE A 160 2.93 -7.27 2.00
CA PHE A 160 4.33 -7.31 2.42
C PHE A 160 5.19 -7.79 1.27
N ILE A 161 6.13 -6.97 0.78
CA ILE A 161 6.97 -7.30 -0.37
C ILE A 161 8.35 -7.77 0.12
N TRP A 162 8.72 -8.99 -0.24
CA TRP A 162 9.94 -9.64 0.20
C TRP A 162 11.06 -9.37 -0.79
N PHE A 163 11.95 -8.44 -0.45
CA PHE A 163 13.25 -8.29 -1.10
C PHE A 163 14.26 -9.19 -0.38
N ASP A 164 15.05 -9.94 -1.16
CA ASP A 164 16.21 -10.64 -0.63
C ASP A 164 17.27 -9.57 -0.28
N ASN A 165 17.39 -9.26 1.01
CA ASN A 165 18.47 -8.42 1.54
C ASN A 165 19.60 -9.29 2.09
#